data_AF-A0A374VTD9-F1
#
_entry.id   AF-A0A374VTD9-F1
#
_cell.length_a   1.000
_cell.length_b   1.000
_cell.length_c   1.000
_cell.angle_alpha   90.00
_cell.angle_beta   90.00
_cell.angle_gamma   90.00
#
_symmetry.space_group_name_H-M   'P 1'
#
loop_
_entity.id
_entity.type
_entity.pdbx_description
1 polymer ?
#
loop_
_entity_poly.entity_id
_entity_poly.type
_entity_poly.pdbx_seq_one_letter_code
_entity_poly.pdbx_strand_id
1 'polypeptide(L)' 'MSAFLDGYIQLAHAIVAVAAESYKYTLLAVKNHTRSDSVFRRKEELESFFLSEWFALLSGLDGRYFIQKMQEVYYFDR' A
#
# COMPACT_ATOMS: atom_id res chain seq x y z
N MET A 1 -1.21 -13.97 -29.13
CA MET A 1 -1.24 -12.64 -28.48
C MET A 1 -1.26 -12.87 -26.97
N SER A 2 -0.14 -12.95 -26.26
CA SER A 2 -0.25 -13.21 -24.80
C SER A 2 0.96 -12.92 -23.92
N ALA A 3 2.22 -13.03 -24.36
CA ALA A 3 3.35 -12.91 -23.41
C ALA A 3 3.63 -11.46 -22.92
N PHE A 4 3.43 -10.45 -23.78
CA PHE A 4 3.77 -9.06 -23.45
C PHE A 4 2.75 -8.42 -22.50
N LEU A 5 1.45 -8.71 -22.67
CA LEU A 5 0.40 -8.24 -21.76
C LEU A 5 0.59 -8.82 -20.35
N ASP A 6 0.99 -10.08 -20.29
CA ASP A 6 1.21 -10.81 -19.04
C ASP A 6 2.36 -10.20 -18.21
N GLY A 7 3.46 -9.78 -18.85
CA GLY A 7 4.59 -9.14 -18.15
C GLY A 7 4.25 -7.80 -17.47
N TYR A 8 3.49 -6.92 -18.13
CA TYR A 8 3.08 -5.65 -17.51
C TYR A 8 2.04 -5.87 -16.40
N ILE A 9 1.14 -6.84 -16.55
CA ILE A 9 0.18 -7.20 -15.51
C ILE A 9 0.91 -7.75 -14.28
N GLN A 10 1.87 -8.65 -14.48
CA GLN A 10 2.71 -9.17 -13.40
C GLN A 10 3.50 -8.06 -12.70
N LEU A 11 4.05 -7.12 -13.46
CA LEU A 11 4.73 -5.95 -12.90
C LEU A 11 3.77 -5.08 -12.08
N ALA A 12 2.57 -4.80 -12.59
CA ALA A 12 1.57 -4.03 -11.88
C ALA A 12 1.18 -4.68 -10.55
N HIS A 13 0.92 -5.98 -10.56
CA HIS A 13 0.65 -6.76 -9.36
C HIS A 13 1.83 -6.76 -8.38
N ALA A 14 3.06 -6.88 -8.86
CA ALA A 14 4.25 -6.86 -8.03
C ALA A 14 4.44 -5.50 -7.34
N ILE A 15 4.24 -4.38 -8.06
CA ILE A 15 4.31 -3.03 -7.49
C ILE A 15 3.28 -2.88 -6.36
N VAL A 16 2.03 -3.28 -6.62
CA VAL A 16 0.94 -3.19 -5.63
C VAL A 16 1.23 -4.07 -4.41
N ALA A 17 1.69 -5.31 -4.62
CA ALA A 17 2.02 -6.24 -3.53
C ALA A 17 3.14 -5.71 -2.63
N VAL A 18 4.22 -5.19 -3.22
CA VAL A 18 5.35 -4.63 -2.47
C VAL A 18 4.95 -3.38 -1.70
N ALA A 19 4.09 -2.51 -2.29
CA ALA A 19 3.57 -1.35 -1.61
C ALA A 19 2.68 -1.74 -0.40
N ALA A 20 1.79 -2.72 -0.58
CA ALA A 20 0.93 -3.23 0.48
C ALA A 20 1.73 -3.84 1.65
N GLU A 21 2.76 -4.64 1.34
CA GLU A 21 3.65 -5.21 2.34
C GLU A 21 4.43 -4.12 3.10
N SER A 22 4.98 -3.14 2.38
CA SER A 22 5.65 -1.98 2.99
C SER A 22 4.73 -1.21 3.94
N TYR A 23 3.46 -1.06 3.57
CA TYR A 23 2.47 -0.37 4.38
C TYR A 23 2.12 -1.14 5.64
N LYS A 24 1.95 -2.46 5.55
CA LYS A 24 1.75 -3.34 6.72
C LYS A 24 2.86 -3.15 7.76
N TYR A 25 4.13 -3.24 7.35
CA TYR A 25 5.25 -3.08 8.30
C TYR A 25 5.32 -1.66 8.86
N THR A 26 5.00 -0.65 8.04
CA THR A 26 4.94 0.74 8.50
C THR A 26 3.85 0.92 9.57
N LEU A 27 2.65 0.38 9.34
CA LEU A 27 1.55 0.45 10.32
C LEU A 27 1.90 -0.25 11.64
N LEU A 28 2.54 -1.43 11.57
CA LEU A 28 3.02 -2.14 12.76
C LEU A 28 4.09 -1.34 13.51
N ALA A 29 5.00 -0.66 12.79
CA ALA A 29 6.02 0.19 13.40
C ALA A 29 5.40 1.42 14.09
N VAL A 30 4.39 2.05 13.48
CA VAL A 30 3.65 3.16 14.12
C VAL A 30 2.89 2.64 15.35
N LYS A 31 2.21 1.48 15.26
CA LYS A 31 1.50 0.85 16.38
C LYS A 31 2.42 0.59 17.57
N ASN A 32 3.65 0.16 17.32
CA ASN A 32 4.65 -0.08 18.36
C ASN A 32 5.29 1.21 18.92
N HIS A 33 4.65 2.38 18.74
CA HIS A 33 5.05 3.68 19.28
C HIS A 33 6.46 4.13 18.87
N THR A 34 6.87 3.82 17.65
CA THR A 34 8.12 4.34 17.10
C THR A 34 7.99 5.86 16.93
N ARG A 35 8.65 6.66 17.78
CA ARG A 35 8.70 8.14 17.70
C ARG A 35 9.58 8.66 16.54
N SER A 36 9.61 7.94 15.43
CA SER A 36 10.49 8.27 14.30
C SER A 36 9.71 8.99 13.21
N ASP A 37 10.09 10.23 12.94
CA ASP A 37 9.52 11.05 11.87
C ASP A 37 9.61 10.36 10.50
N SER A 38 10.63 9.52 10.29
CA SER A 38 10.79 8.78 9.03
C SER A 38 9.69 7.74 8.82
N VAL A 39 9.18 7.13 9.89
CA VAL A 39 8.08 6.14 9.82
C VAL A 39 6.77 6.84 9.46
N PHE A 40 6.51 8.03 10.04
CA PHE A 40 5.33 8.82 9.71
C PHE A 40 5.38 9.35 8.28
N ARG A 41 6.52 9.90 7.84
CA ARG A 41 6.71 10.31 6.44
C ARG A 41 6.51 9.12 5.49
N ARG A 42 7.06 7.95 5.84
CA ARG A 42 6.90 6.74 5.01
C ARG A 42 5.43 6.31 4.91
N LYS A 43 4.68 6.42 6.00
CA LYS A 43 3.23 6.16 6.01
C LYS A 43 2.51 7.11 5.04
N GLU A 44 2.78 8.41 5.11
CA GLU A 44 2.18 9.43 4.23
C GLU A 44 2.50 9.21 2.75
N GLU A 45 3.75 8.83 2.43
CA GLU A 45 4.15 8.49 1.06
C GLU A 45 3.35 7.30 0.50
N LEU A 46 3.17 6.25 1.31
CA LEU A 46 2.42 5.06 0.92
C LEU A 46 0.93 5.36 0.78
N GLU A 47 0.35 6.14 1.69
CA GLU A 47 -1.04 6.59 1.58
C GLU A 47 -1.26 7.47 0.34
N SER A 48 -0.33 8.37 0.03
CA SER A 48 -0.36 9.17 -1.19
C SER A 48 -0.29 8.30 -2.45
N PHE A 49 0.52 7.24 -2.43
CA PHE A 49 0.57 6.27 -3.52
C PHE A 49 -0.77 5.54 -3.70
N PHE A 50 -1.38 5.02 -2.63
CA PHE A 50 -2.66 4.32 -2.74
C PHE A 50 -3.80 5.24 -3.16
N LEU A 51 -3.76 6.52 -2.78
CA LEU A 51 -4.76 7.52 -3.20
C LEU A 51 -4.53 8.06 -4.61
N SER A 52 -3.40 7.72 -5.25
CA SER A 52 -3.08 8.19 -6.60
C SER A 52 -3.88 7.45 -7.68
N GLU A 53 -4.10 8.13 -8.82
CA GLU A 53 -4.67 7.51 -10.02
C GLU A 53 -3.84 6.33 -10.52
N TRP A 54 -2.54 6.33 -10.24
CA TRP A 54 -1.64 5.25 -10.62
C TRP A 54 -1.96 3.94 -9.90
N PHE A 55 -2.27 3.99 -8.60
CA PHE A 55 -2.72 2.80 -7.88
C PHE A 55 -4.03 2.26 -8.43
N ALA A 56 -4.99 3.14 -8.73
CA ALA A 56 -6.26 2.75 -9.34
C ALA A 56 -6.05 2.11 -10.72
N LEU A 57 -5.11 2.61 -11.52
CA LEU A 57 -4.76 2.03 -12.82
C LEU A 57 -4.10 0.65 -12.67
N LEU A 58 -3.18 0.49 -11.73
CA LEU A 58 -2.44 -0.77 -11.54
C LEU A 58 -3.27 -1.88 -10.91
N SER A 59 -4.25 -1.54 -10.06
CA SER A 59 -4.99 -2.51 -9.25
C SER A 59 -6.48 -2.62 -9.56
N GLY A 60 -7.09 -1.57 -10.14
CA GLY A 60 -8.53 -1.46 -10.29
C GLY A 60 -9.30 -1.30 -8.97
N LEU A 61 -8.61 -1.00 -7.85
CA LEU A 61 -9.20 -0.88 -6.52
C LEU A 61 -9.37 0.58 -6.08
N ASP A 62 -10.31 0.82 -5.17
CA ASP A 62 -10.41 2.10 -4.45
C ASP A 62 -9.36 2.17 -3.34
N GLY A 63 -8.38 3.05 -3.51
CA GLY A 63 -7.28 3.28 -2.57
C GLY A 63 -7.73 3.70 -1.17
N ARG A 64 -8.84 4.45 -1.04
CA ARG A 64 -9.36 4.85 0.28
C ARG A 64 -9.86 3.65 1.05
N TYR A 65 -10.63 2.79 0.39
CA TYR A 65 -11.13 1.56 0.99
C TYR A 65 -9.99 0.61 1.35
N PHE A 66 -8.98 0.51 0.48
CA PHE A 66 -7.78 -0.29 0.73
C PHE A 66 -7.03 0.17 1.99
N ILE A 67 -6.73 1.47 2.11
CA ILE A 67 -6.08 2.05 3.29
C ILE A 67 -6.89 1.76 4.55
N GLN A 68 -8.20 2.03 4.52
CA GLN A 68 -9.08 1.82 5.66
C GLN A 68 -9.01 0.38 6.15
N LYS A 69 -9.11 -0.60 5.25
CA LYS A 69 -9.04 -2.02 5.60
C LYS A 69 -7.68 -2.42 6.16
N MET A 70 -6.59 -1.92 5.60
CA MET A 70 -5.25 -2.17 6.12
C MET A 70 -5.06 -1.61 7.54
N GLN A 71 -5.55 -0.40 7.79
CA GLN A 71 -5.51 0.21 9.11
C GLN A 71 -6.40 -0.55 10.11
N GLU A 72 -7.61 -0.97 9.73
CA GLU A 72 -8.49 -1.81 10.56
C GLU A 72 -7.83 -3.14 10.96
N VAL A 73 -7.00 -3.73 10.09
CA VAL A 73 -6.36 -5.04 10.36
C VAL A 73 -5.06 -4.90 11.14
N TYR A 74 -4.23 -3.89 10.85
CA TYR A 74 -2.85 -3.83 11.36
C TYR A 74 -2.58 -2.66 12.32
N TYR A 75 -3.46 -1.64 12.35
CA TYR A 75 -3.22 -0.42 13.11
C TYR A 75 -4.18 -0.26 14.29
N PHE A 76 -5.48 -0.46 14.07
CA PHE A 76 -6.48 -0.42 15.14
C PHE A 76 -6.60 -1.81 15.79
N ASP A 77 -6.44 -1.88 17.11
CA ASP A 77 -6.83 -3.09 17.85
C ASP A 77 -8.36 -3.23 17.79
N ARG A 78 -8.84 -4.42 17.40
CA ARG A 78 -10.20 -4.86 17.72
C ARG A 78 -10.24 -5.44 19.12
#